data_AF-A0AAU7LNI5-F1
#
_entry.id   AF-A0AAU7LNI5-F1
#
_cell.length_a   1.000
_cell.length_b   1.000
_cell.length_c   1.000
_cell.angle_alpha   90.00
_cell.angle_beta   90.00
_cell.angle_gamma   90.00
#
_symmetry.space_group_name_H-M   'P 1'
#
loop_
_entity.id
_entity.type
_entity.pdbx_description
1 polymer ?
#
loop_
_entity_poly.entity_id
_entity_poly.type
_entity_poly.pdbx_seq_one_letter_code
_entity_poly.pdbx_strand_id
1 'polypeptide(L)'
;MGKRLLVPVVLLMLLGLFHAQLWRGRGSIPDVHEMQQRLGEQLANNKLRQAANDQLASEIKDLQEGLEMVEEKARSELGMVKPNEMFVQFTD
;
A
#
# COMPACT_ATOMS: atom_id res chain seq x y z
N MET A 1 53.24 23.31 33.76
CA MET A 1 52.01 22.52 34.04
C MET A 1 50.94 22.60 32.96
N GLY A 2 50.77 23.73 32.23
CA GLY A 2 49.67 23.90 31.26
C GLY A 2 49.62 22.96 30.04
N LYS A 3 50.75 22.40 29.59
CA LYS A 3 50.77 21.52 28.40
C LYS A 3 50.21 20.11 28.64
N ARG A 4 50.16 19.65 29.91
CA ARG A 4 49.65 18.30 30.27
C ARG A 4 48.14 18.19 30.12
N LEU A 5 47.43 19.33 30.14
CA LEU A 5 45.96 19.41 30.06
C LEU A 5 45.45 19.59 28.62
N LEU A 6 46.31 19.90 27.65
CA LEU A 6 45.91 20.06 26.25
C LEU A 6 45.38 18.76 25.65
N VAL A 7 46.09 17.65 25.88
CA VAL A 7 45.71 16.33 25.37
C VAL A 7 44.33 15.88 25.86
N PRO A 8 44.01 15.90 27.18
CA PRO A 8 42.68 15.51 27.64
C PRO A 8 41.57 16.47 27.18
N VAL A 9 41.84 17.77 27.03
CA VAL A 9 40.85 18.73 26.50
C VAL A 9 40.52 18.44 25.03
N VAL A 10 41.54 18.15 24.21
CA VAL A 10 41.34 17.78 22.80
C VAL A 10 40.56 16.46 22.68
N LEU A 11 40.88 15.47 23.51
CA LEU A 11 40.14 14.20 23.57
C LEU A 11 38.68 14.41 23.98
N LEU A 12 38.40 15.26 24.97
CA LEU A 12 37.04 15.59 25.39
C LEU A 12 36.26 16.33 24.29
N MET A 13 36.93 17.24 23.57
CA MET A 13 36.31 17.94 22.44
C MET A 13 35.97 16.99 21.29
N LEU A 14 36.89 16.07 20.95
CA LEU A 14 36.65 15.02 19.95
C LEU A 14 35.51 14.07 20.38
N LEU A 15 35.47 13.69 21.65
CA LEU A 15 34.42 12.85 22.21
C LEU A 15 33.05 13.55 22.13
N GLY A 16 33.00 14.84 22.48
CA GLY A 16 31.78 15.65 22.37
C GLY A 16 31.28 15.80 20.93
N LEU A 17 32.20 16.02 19.98
CA LEU A 17 31.88 16.04 18.56
C LEU A 17 31.32 14.71 18.07
N PHE A 18 31.92 13.58 18.49
CA PHE A 18 31.45 12.26 18.11
C PHE A 18 30.06 11.96 18.69
N HIS A 19 29.82 12.30 19.95
CA HIS A 19 28.49 12.17 20.56
C HIS A 19 27.44 13.05 19.86
N ALA A 20 27.77 14.30 19.54
CA ALA A 20 26.88 15.19 18.79
C ALA A 20 26.59 14.66 17.38
N GLN A 21 27.58 14.09 16.70
CA GLN A 21 27.41 13.46 15.40
C GLN A 21 26.54 12.20 15.48
N LEU A 22 26.68 11.38 16.52
CA LEU A 22 25.84 10.20 16.72
C LEU A 22 24.38 10.56 16.99
N TRP A 23 24.12 11.63 17.74
CA TRP A 23 22.74 12.11 17.98
C TRP A 23 22.11 12.79 16.77
N ARG A 24 22.91 13.34 15.85
CA ARG A 24 22.46 13.99 14.60
C ARG A 24 22.55 13.08 13.36
N GLY A 25 23.18 11.91 13.48
CA GLY A 25 23.37 10.96 12.39
C GLY A 25 22.12 10.14 12.10
N ARG A 26 22.07 9.51 10.91
CA ARG A 26 20.98 8.66 10.39
C ARG A 26 20.31 7.83 11.51
N GLY A 27 19.11 8.25 11.91
CA GLY A 27 18.40 7.71 13.09
C GLY A 27 18.16 8.72 14.21
N SER A 28 18.41 10.02 13.97
CA SER A 28 18.10 11.08 14.93
C SER A 28 16.59 11.08 15.26
N ILE A 29 16.22 11.30 16.52
CA ILE A 29 14.81 11.35 16.98
C ILE A 29 13.90 12.23 16.10
N PRO A 30 14.36 13.38 15.56
CA PRO A 30 13.58 14.18 14.62
C PRO A 30 13.23 13.43 13.33
N ASP A 31 14.18 12.70 12.73
CA ASP A 31 13.98 12.01 11.45
C ASP A 31 12.96 10.88 11.59
N VAL A 32 12.98 10.18 12.74
CA VAL A 32 12.03 9.09 13.01
C VAL A 32 10.61 9.63 13.16
N HIS A 33 10.43 10.79 13.81
CA HIS A 33 9.11 11.40 13.94
C HIS A 33 8.54 11.84 12.59
N GLU A 34 9.34 12.48 11.73
CA GLU A 34 8.88 12.86 10.39
C GLU A 34 8.54 11.63 9.54
N MET A 35 9.37 10.58 9.62
CA MET A 35 9.15 9.35 8.86
C MET A 35 7.90 8.59 9.36
N GLN A 36 7.63 8.61 10.66
CA GLN A 36 6.41 8.05 11.25
C GLN A 36 5.16 8.83 10.83
N GLN A 37 5.23 10.16 10.76
CA GLN A 37 4.11 10.98 10.28
C GLN A 37 3.79 10.68 8.82
N ARG A 38 4.80 10.65 7.95
CA ARG A 38 4.64 10.28 6.54
C ARG A 38 4.06 8.87 6.36
N LEU A 39 4.49 7.92 7.20
CA LEU A 39 3.95 6.56 7.19
C LEU A 39 2.46 6.54 7.56
N GLY A 40 2.05 7.29 8.59
CA GLY A 40 0.66 7.43 9.00
C GLY A 40 -0.24 7.98 7.90
N GLU A 41 0.20 9.04 7.23
CA GLU A 41 -0.52 9.65 6.10
C GLU A 41 -0.65 8.69 4.91
N GLN A 42 0.41 7.94 4.59
CA GLN A 42 0.38 6.97 3.51
C GLN A 42 -0.57 5.80 3.81
N LEU A 43 -0.58 5.30 5.05
CA LEU A 43 -1.49 4.24 5.46
C LEU A 43 -2.95 4.68 5.41
N ALA A 44 -3.24 5.92 5.85
CA ALA A 44 -4.59 6.47 5.76
C ALA A 44 -5.07 6.58 4.30
N ASN A 45 -4.22 7.10 3.41
CA ASN A 45 -4.53 7.18 1.98
C ASN A 45 -4.71 5.80 1.34
N ASN A 46 -3.87 4.82 1.72
CA ASN A 46 -3.96 3.46 1.20
C ASN A 46 -5.30 2.82 1.61
N LYS A 47 -5.71 2.99 2.88
CA LYS A 47 -6.99 2.49 3.38
C LYS A 47 -8.20 3.07 2.62
N LEU A 48 -8.18 4.36 2.28
CA LEU A 48 -9.25 4.97 1.47
C LEU A 48 -9.31 4.39 0.06
N ARG A 49 -8.14 4.21 -0.58
CA ARG A 49 -8.07 3.59 -1.92
C ARG A 49 -8.53 2.14 -1.90
N GLN A 50 -8.17 1.39 -0.85
CA GLN A 50 -8.58 0.01 -0.72
C GLN A 50 -10.11 -0.12 -0.58
N ALA A 51 -10.74 0.72 0.23
CA ALA A 51 -12.21 0.74 0.34
C ALA A 51 -12.90 1.03 -1.01
N ALA A 52 -12.38 1.98 -1.79
CA ALA A 52 -12.91 2.28 -3.12
C ALA A 52 -12.72 1.12 -4.10
N ASN A 53 -11.56 0.45 -4.07
CA ASN A 53 -11.29 -0.72 -4.88
C ASN A 53 -12.23 -1.88 -4.54
N ASP A 54 -12.46 -2.12 -3.24
CA ASP A 54 -13.36 -3.19 -2.78
C ASP A 54 -14.80 -2.92 -3.24
N GLN A 55 -15.24 -1.66 -3.20
CA GLN A 55 -16.55 -1.26 -3.73
C GLN A 55 -16.64 -1.49 -5.24
N LEU A 56 -15.66 -1.00 -6.01
CA LEU A 56 -15.63 -1.18 -7.47
C LEU A 56 -15.58 -2.66 -7.86
N ALA A 57 -14.85 -3.48 -7.11
CA ALA A 57 -14.80 -4.93 -7.33
C ALA A 57 -16.16 -5.59 -7.11
N SER A 58 -16.92 -5.14 -6.10
CA SER A 58 -18.30 -5.60 -5.89
C SER A 58 -19.22 -5.17 -7.03
N GLU A 59 -19.13 -3.91 -7.48
CA GLU A 59 -19.93 -3.42 -8.60
C GLU A 59 -19.64 -4.19 -9.90
N ILE A 60 -18.37 -4.48 -10.19
CA ILE A 60 -17.99 -5.30 -11.35
C ILE A 60 -18.58 -6.71 -11.23
N LYS A 61 -18.54 -7.30 -10.04
CA LYS A 61 -19.10 -8.63 -9.80
C LYS A 61 -20.61 -8.63 -10.02
N ASP A 62 -21.33 -7.67 -9.46
CA ASP A 62 -22.78 -7.55 -9.62
C ASP A 62 -23.18 -7.34 -11.09
N LEU A 63 -22.39 -6.56 -11.84
CA LEU A 63 -22.58 -6.37 -13.28
C LEU A 63 -22.35 -7.66 -14.07
N GLN A 64 -21.34 -8.45 -13.73
CA GLN A 64 -21.09 -9.75 -14.38
C GLN A 64 -22.24 -10.72 -14.11
N GLU A 65 -22.65 -10.87 -12.85
CA GLU A 65 -23.77 -11.74 -12.47
C GLU A 65 -25.08 -11.31 -13.15
N GLY A 66 -25.34 -9.99 -13.22
CA GLY A 66 -26.50 -9.45 -13.92
C GLY A 66 -26.49 -9.75 -15.43
N LEU A 67 -25.32 -9.66 -16.08
CA LEU A 67 -25.17 -10.00 -17.50
C LEU A 67 -25.36 -11.50 -17.75
N GLU A 68 -24.84 -12.36 -16.88
CA GLU A 68 -25.04 -13.81 -16.95
C GLU A 68 -26.52 -14.18 -16.86
N MET A 69 -27.27 -13.57 -15.93
CA MET A 69 -28.72 -13.78 -15.84
C MET A 69 -29.48 -13.35 -17.09
N VAL A 70 -29.07 -12.24 -17.72
CA VAL A 70 -29.67 -11.78 -18.97
C VAL A 70 -29.36 -12.73 -20.12
N GLU A 71 -28.12 -13.23 -20.20
CA GLU A 71 -27.70 -14.20 -21.21
C GLU A 71 -28.46 -15.53 -21.06
N GLU A 72 -28.65 -16.02 -19.84
CA GLU A 72 -29.41 -17.24 -19.57
C GLU A 72 -30.89 -17.09 -19.92
N LYS A 73 -31.50 -15.92 -19.66
CA LYS A 73 -32.86 -15.62 -20.11
C LYS A 73 -32.97 -15.55 -21.63
N ALA A 74 -32.03 -14.90 -22.31
CA ALA A 74 -32.00 -14.84 -23.77
C ALA A 74 -31.82 -16.23 -24.41
N ARG A 75 -31.02 -17.10 -23.80
CA ARG A 75 -30.82 -18.48 -24.24
C ARG A 75 -32.05 -19.35 -24.01
N SER A 76 -32.66 -19.26 -22.83
CA SER A 76 -33.80 -20.09 -22.44
C SER A 76 -35.11 -19.67 -23.11
N GLU A 77 -35.40 -18.37 -23.22
CA GLU A 77 -36.67 -17.87 -23.75
C GLU A 77 -36.63 -17.58 -25.26
N LEU A 78 -35.51 -17.09 -25.78
CA LEU A 78 -35.40 -16.65 -27.17
C LEU A 78 -34.59 -17.61 -28.05
N GLY A 79 -34.01 -18.67 -27.47
CA GLY A 79 -33.14 -19.60 -28.19
C GLY A 79 -31.90 -18.91 -28.79
N MET A 80 -31.48 -17.79 -28.19
CA MET A 80 -30.39 -16.98 -28.74
C MET A 80 -29.05 -17.69 -28.53
N VAL A 81 -28.26 -17.83 -29.59
CA VAL A 81 -26.94 -18.50 -29.58
C VAL A 81 -25.90 -17.56 -30.17
N LYS A 82 -24.68 -17.52 -29.62
CA LYS A 82 -23.63 -16.64 -30.15
C LYS A 82 -23.17 -17.12 -31.55
N PRO A 83 -22.70 -16.22 -32.43
CA PRO A 83 -22.12 -16.62 -33.71
C PRO A 83 -20.95 -17.60 -33.48
N ASN A 84 -20.95 -18.74 -34.19
CA ASN A 84 -20.00 -19.86 -34.02
C ASN A 84 -20.09 -20.64 -32.69
N GLU A 85 -21.22 -20.60 -31.98
CA GLU A 85 -21.45 -21.43 -30.79
C GLU A 85 -22.31 -22.66 -31.12
N MET A 86 -21.89 -23.85 -30.66
CA MET A 86 -22.71 -25.07 -30.67
C MET A 86 -23.36 -25.26 -29.30
N PHE A 87 -24.66 -24.99 -29.20
CA PHE A 87 -25.42 -25.14 -27.96
C PHE A 87 -26.05 -26.53 -27.87
N VAL A 88 -25.68 -27.30 -26.85
CA VAL A 88 -26.15 -28.68 -26.63
C VAL A 88 -27.03 -28.70 -25.38
N GLN A 89 -28.32 -29.00 -25.54
CA GLN A 89 -29.22 -29.30 -24.42
C GLN A 89 -29.31 -30.81 -24.23
N PHE A 90 -29.01 -31.28 -23.02
CA PHE A 90 -29.28 -32.65 -22.61
C PHE A 90 -30.69 -32.70 -22.02
N THR A 91 -31.59 -33.40 -22.71
CA THR A 91 -32.91 -33.76 -22.18
C THR A 91 -32.88 -35.27 -21.95
N ASP A 92 -32.95 -35.69 -20.68
CA ASP A 92 -33.16 -37.09 -20.30
C ASP A 92 -34.62 -37.52 -20.58
#